data_AF-F1YM78-F1
#
_entry.id   AF-F1YM78-F1
#
_cell.length_a   1.000
_cell.length_b   1.000
_cell.length_c   1.000
_cell.angle_alpha   90.00
_cell.angle_beta   90.00
_cell.angle_gamma   90.00
#
_symmetry.space_group_name_H-M   'P 1'
#
loop_
_entity.id
_entity.type
_entity.pdbx_description
1 polymer ?
#
loop_
_entity_poly.entity_id
_entity_poly.type
_entity_poly.pdbx_seq_one_letter_code
_entity_poly.pdbx_strand_id
1 'polypeptide(L)' 'MTTLSSQDIDDACRGARLPALINRCVDELLELTELADEALVDERIDEHVLYMQEVSAWRETSHLLRLMTADPTLRSAGAA' A
#
# COMPACT_ATOMS: atom_id res chain seq x y z
N MET A 1 -8.61 8.19 4.74
CA MET A 1 -7.21 7.76 4.49
C MET A 1 -6.73 6.92 5.64
N THR A 2 -6.51 5.64 5.40
CA THR A 2 -5.92 4.74 6.40
C THR A 2 -4.50 4.40 5.95
N THR A 3 -3.61 4.12 6.89
CA THR A 3 -2.30 3.53 6.61
C THR A 3 -2.29 2.10 7.12
N LEU A 4 -1.25 1.33 6.79
CA LEU A 4 -1.01 0.09 7.52
C LEU A 4 -0.79 0.41 9.01
N SER A 5 -1.34 -0.44 9.88
CA SER A 5 -1.08 -0.34 11.31
C SER A 5 0.31 -0.91 11.63
N SER A 6 0.88 -0.57 12.78
CA SER A 6 2.13 -1.18 13.25
C SER A 6 2.02 -2.71 13.34
N GLN A 7 0.84 -3.24 13.69
CA GLN A 7 0.60 -4.68 13.72
C GLN A 7 0.66 -5.30 12.31
N ASP A 8 0.12 -4.63 11.30
CA ASP A 8 0.18 -5.10 9.92
C ASP A 8 1.64 -5.15 9.42
N ILE A 9 2.45 -4.15 9.80
CA ILE A 9 3.87 -4.10 9.49
C ILE A 9 4.61 -5.25 10.19
N ASP A 10 4.37 -5.44 11.50
CA ASP A 10 4.99 -6.52 12.27
C ASP A 10 4.64 -7.91 11.71
N ASP A 11 3.39 -8.11 11.31
CA ASP A 11 2.93 -9.33 10.65
C ASP A 11 3.66 -9.54 9.32
N ALA A 12 3.75 -8.50 8.48
CA ALA A 12 4.48 -8.55 7.22
C ALA A 12 5.97 -8.89 7.42
N CYS A 13 6.64 -8.26 8.38
CA CYS A 13 8.05 -8.51 8.70
C CYS A 13 8.27 -9.96 9.17
N ARG A 14 7.33 -10.56 9.90
CA ARG A 14 7.35 -11.99 10.24
C ARG A 14 6.98 -12.90 9.05
N GLY A 15 6.55 -12.32 7.93
CA GLY A 15 6.03 -13.02 6.76
C GLY A 15 4.64 -13.63 6.95
N ALA A 16 3.92 -13.20 7.99
CA ALA A 16 2.54 -13.55 8.20
C ALA A 16 1.63 -12.65 7.36
N ARG A 17 0.50 -13.21 6.91
CA ARG A 17 -0.60 -12.45 6.29
C ARG A 17 -0.23 -11.63 5.05
N LEU A 18 0.95 -11.85 4.45
CA LEU A 18 1.41 -11.10 3.26
C LEU A 18 0.37 -11.07 2.13
N PRO A 19 -0.29 -12.19 1.74
CA PRO A 19 -1.33 -12.14 0.71
C PRO A 19 -2.52 -11.24 1.07
N ALA A 20 -2.95 -11.28 2.34
CA ALA A 20 -4.07 -10.45 2.81
C ALA A 20 -3.71 -8.96 2.84
N LEU A 21 -2.47 -8.63 3.24
CA LEU A 21 -1.96 -7.26 3.23
C LEU A 21 -1.78 -6.74 1.80
N ILE A 22 -1.29 -7.57 0.88
CA ILE A 22 -1.22 -7.22 -0.55
C ILE A 22 -2.60 -6.90 -1.10
N ASN A 23 -3.61 -7.73 -0.81
CA ASN A 23 -4.99 -7.49 -1.26
C ASN A 23 -5.51 -6.16 -0.70
N ARG A 24 -5.33 -5.91 0.60
CA ARG A 24 -5.71 -4.62 1.20
C ARG A 24 -5.04 -3.43 0.50
N CYS A 25 -3.74 -3.51 0.21
CA CYS A 25 -3.06 -2.43 -0.52
C CYS A 25 -3.64 -2.21 -1.92
N VAL A 26 -4.09 -3.28 -2.60
CA VAL A 26 -4.72 -3.18 -3.91
C VAL A 26 -6.12 -2.58 -3.81
N ASP A 27 -6.90 -2.98 -2.81
CA ASP A 27 -8.24 -2.43 -2.57
C ASP A 27 -8.18 -0.92 -2.31
N GLU A 28 -7.27 -0.47 -1.42
CA GLU A 28 -7.06 0.96 -1.14
C GLU A 28 -6.57 1.73 -2.38
N LEU A 29 -5.73 1.11 -3.22
CA LEU A 29 -5.27 1.71 -4.47
C LEU A 29 -6.43 1.95 -5.44
N LEU A 30 -7.33 0.98 -5.58
CA LEU A 30 -8.51 1.11 -6.45
C LEU A 30 -9.43 2.21 -5.94
N GLU A 31 -9.75 2.21 -4.65
CA GLU A 31 -10.59 3.25 -4.03
C GLU A 31 -9.99 4.64 -4.20
N LEU A 32 -8.69 4.82 -3.95
CA LEU A 32 -8.03 6.12 -4.13
C LEU A 32 -7.94 6.56 -5.59
N THR A 33 -7.84 5.62 -6.53
CA THR A 33 -7.86 5.94 -7.96
C THR A 33 -9.24 6.46 -8.37
N GLU A 34 -10.31 5.82 -7.90
CA GLU A 34 -11.69 6.28 -8.12
C GLU A 34 -11.91 7.68 -7.52
N LEU A 35 -11.46 7.91 -6.29
CA LEU A 35 -11.53 9.23 -5.64
C LEU A 35 -10.69 10.30 -6.37
N ALA A 36 -9.52 9.92 -6.90
CA ALA A 36 -8.67 10.82 -7.69
C ALA A 36 -9.36 11.23 -8.99
N ASP A 37 -10.02 10.30 -9.67
CA ASP A 37 -10.77 10.56 -10.89
C ASP A 37 -11.99 11.46 -10.60
N GLU A 38 -12.74 11.21 -9.53
CA GLU A 38 -13.83 12.08 -9.07
C GLU A 38 -13.33 13.50 -8.75
N ALA A 39 -12.23 13.63 -8.01
CA ALA A 39 -11.64 14.93 -7.69
C ALA A 39 -11.20 15.68 -8.95
N LEU A 40 -10.69 14.97 -9.97
CA LEU A 40 -10.33 15.58 -11.24
C LEU A 40 -11.55 16.09 -12.01
N VAL A 41 -12.64 15.30 -12.05
CA VAL A 41 -13.92 15.69 -12.67
C VAL A 41 -14.52 16.93 -12.00
N ASP A 42 -14.41 17.02 -10.68
CA ASP A 42 -14.89 18.16 -9.88
C ASP A 42 -13.94 19.38 -9.87
N GLU A 43 -12.84 19.33 -10.65
CA GLU A 43 -11.79 20.37 -10.68
C GLU A 43 -11.10 20.61 -9.32
N ARG A 44 -11.16 19.65 -8.39
CA ARG A 44 -10.49 19.66 -7.08
C ARG A 44 -9.04 19.18 -7.21
N ILE A 45 -8.23 19.98 -7.91
CA ILE A 45 -6.87 19.59 -8.34
C ILE A 45 -5.95 19.23 -7.17
N ASP A 46 -5.98 19.98 -6.07
CA ASP A 46 -5.13 19.69 -4.91
C ASP A 46 -5.46 18.33 -4.28
N GLU A 47 -6.75 17.97 -4.23
CA GLU A 47 -7.19 16.65 -3.75
C GLU A 47 -6.80 15.54 -4.72
N HIS A 48 -6.96 15.76 -6.03
CA HIS A 48 -6.50 14.82 -7.04
C HIS A 48 -4.99 14.51 -6.88
N VAL A 49 -4.16 15.54 -6.72
CA VAL A 49 -2.72 15.38 -6.52
C VAL A 49 -2.43 14.61 -5.23
N LEU A 50 -3.14 14.90 -4.14
CA LEU A 50 -3.00 14.18 -2.89
C LEU A 50 -3.36 12.69 -3.05
N TYR A 51 -4.51 12.38 -3.65
CA TYR A 51 -4.91 10.99 -3.88
C TYR A 51 -3.91 10.23 -4.76
N MET A 52 -3.36 10.88 -5.79
CA MET A 52 -2.35 10.26 -6.65
C MET A 52 -1.03 9.99 -5.91
N GLN A 53 -0.64 10.83 -4.94
CA GLN A 53 0.52 10.54 -4.09
C GLN A 53 0.28 9.31 -3.20
N GLU A 54 -0.91 9.21 -2.61
CA GLU A 54 -1.31 8.05 -1.79
C GLU A 54 -1.38 6.77 -2.64
N VAL A 55 -1.90 6.83 -3.87
CA VAL A 55 -1.87 5.72 -4.84
C VAL A 55 -0.44 5.24 -5.08
N SER A 56 0.52 6.16 -5.24
CA SER A 56 1.93 5.80 -5.41
C SER A 56 2.48 5.07 -4.19
N ALA A 57 2.22 5.58 -2.99
CA ALA A 57 2.66 4.98 -1.74
C ALA A 57 2.11 3.55 -1.54
N TRP A 58 0.82 3.35 -1.82
CA TRP A 58 0.20 2.02 -1.76
C TRP A 58 0.74 1.06 -2.82
N ARG A 59 1.00 1.55 -4.03
CA ARG A 59 1.62 0.75 -5.10
C ARG A 59 3.00 0.24 -4.70
N GLU A 60 3.85 1.13 -4.19
CA GLU A 60 5.20 0.78 -3.71
C GLU A 60 5.15 -0.21 -2.56
N THR A 61 4.24 0.01 -1.59
CA THR A 61 4.02 -0.91 -0.47
C THR A 61 3.60 -2.30 -0.96
N SER A 62 2.62 -2.37 -1.88
CA SER A 62 2.18 -3.64 -2.46
C SER A 62 3.31 -4.37 -3.20
N HIS A 63 4.19 -3.62 -3.87
CA HIS A 63 5.34 -4.17 -4.56
C HIS A 63 6.34 -4.77 -3.57
N LEU A 64 6.67 -4.05 -2.49
CA LEU A 64 7.55 -4.56 -1.44
C LEU A 64 7.00 -5.84 -0.80
N LEU A 65 5.70 -5.89 -0.47
CA LEU A 65 5.09 -7.09 0.10
C LEU A 65 5.13 -8.29 -0.85
N ARG A 66 4.97 -8.06 -2.17
CA ARG A 66 5.15 -9.11 -3.19
C ARG A 66 6.59 -9.60 -3.25
N LEU A 67 7.58 -8.70 -3.15
CA LEU A 67 8.99 -9.08 -3.06
C LEU A 67 9.27 -9.91 -1.82
N MET A 68 8.76 -9.53 -0.65
CA MET A 68 8.90 -10.31 0.60
C MET A 68 8.23 -11.68 0.53
N THR A 69 7.17 -11.81 -0.28
CA THR A 69 6.50 -13.09 -0.55
C THR A 69 7.36 -13.98 -1.45
N ALA A 70 7.97 -13.40 -2.49
CA ALA A 70 8.83 -14.11 -3.44
C ALA A 70 10.19 -14.49 -2.86
N ASP A 71 10.75 -13.65 -1.99
CA ASP A 71 12.05 -13.84 -1.36
C ASP A 71 11.95 -13.77 0.18
N PRO A 72 11.94 -14.93 0.86
CA PRO A 72 11.95 -15.02 2.31
C PRO A 72 13.11 -14.32 3.02
N THR A 73 14.26 -14.14 2.37
CA THR A 73 15.47 -13.59 3.00
C THR A 73 15.35 -12.09 3.27
N LEU A 74 14.49 -11.39 2.51
CA LEU A 74 14.16 -9.98 2.71
C LEU A 74 13.45 -9.70 4.04
N ARG A 75 12.89 -10.74 4.69
CA ARG A 75 12.23 -10.62 5.99
C ARG A 75 13.21 -10.60 7.17
N SER A 76 14.41 -11.18 7.02
CA SER A 76 15.37 -11.33 8.12
C SER A 76 16.43 -10.21 8.19
N ALA A 77 16.52 -9.36 7.17
CA ALA A 77 17.56 -8.33 7.08
C ALA A 77 17.45 -7.21 8.14
N GLY A 78 16.35 -7.15 8.91
CA GLY A 78 16.13 -6.17 9.98
C GLY A 78 16.41 -6.65 11.40
N ALA A 79 16.90 -7.88 11.60
CA ALA A 79 17.12 -8.48 12.93
C ALA A 79 18.62 -8.74 13.20
N ALA A 80 19.44 -7.69 13.12
CA ALA A 80 20.85 -7.71 13.53
C ALA A 80 21.16 -6.52 14.46
#